data_AF-A0ABC9EPA6-F1
#
_entry.id   AF-A0ABC9EPA6-F1
#
_cell.length_a   1.000
_cell.length_b   1.000
_cell.length_c   1.000
_cell.angle_alpha   90.00
_cell.angle_beta   90.00
_cell.angle_gamma   90.00
#
_symmetry.space_group_name_H-M   'P 1'
#
loop_
_entity.id
_entity.type
_entity.pdbx_description
1 polymer ?
#
loop_
_entity_poly.entity_id
_entity_poly.type
_entity_poly.pdbx_seq_one_letter_code
_entity_poly.pdbx_strand_id
1 'polypeptide(L)'
;MMLDLHSGGSHIVDGNWKALGKLLIYCNGCTKGGLFNNIHVPGHFVFRTRFSRTAGKSFLPLPCKSDVLYVSDPCEHLDQGEEGDLGFFRGIFKSFATSRVKKMLIERRARFHPRELCPYCKAKLWNMFQENMIPRSASARLGAYDDSVEYFVCLNGHVIGISTLLPLSDSEEAADE
;
A
#
# COMPACT_ATOMS: atom_id res chain seq x y z
N MET A 1 -5.48 15.85 1.87
CA MET A 1 -5.99 14.58 1.32
C MET A 1 -7.50 14.52 1.39
N MET A 2 -8.13 14.58 2.56
CA MET A 2 -9.59 14.43 2.71
C MET A 2 -10.40 15.36 1.79
N LEU A 3 -10.09 16.66 1.80
CA LEU A 3 -10.72 17.62 0.87
C LEU A 3 -10.53 17.25 -0.60
N ASP A 4 -9.37 16.70 -0.97
CA ASP A 4 -9.07 16.30 -2.35
C ASP A 4 -9.85 15.04 -2.75
N LEU A 5 -9.98 14.06 -1.85
CA LEU A 5 -10.79 12.85 -2.08
C LEU A 5 -12.28 13.17 -2.31
N HIS A 6 -12.77 14.31 -1.83
CA HIS A 6 -14.17 14.74 -1.97
C HIS A 6 -14.44 15.57 -3.23
N SER A 7 -13.41 16.21 -3.79
CA SER A 7 -13.54 17.20 -4.86
C SER A 7 -14.01 16.63 -6.22
N GLY A 8 -14.15 15.31 -6.35
CA GLY A 8 -14.43 14.61 -7.61
C GLY A 8 -15.90 14.43 -7.99
N GLY A 9 -16.85 15.02 -7.25
CA GLY A 9 -18.29 14.98 -7.61
C GLY A 9 -19.00 13.62 -7.46
N SER A 10 -18.28 12.54 -7.14
CA SER A 10 -18.88 11.31 -6.64
C SER A 10 -19.07 11.42 -5.14
N HIS A 11 -20.32 11.42 -4.66
CA HIS A 11 -20.68 11.38 -3.24
C HIS A 11 -20.26 10.08 -2.52
N ILE A 12 -19.50 9.23 -3.20
CA ILE A 12 -19.07 7.92 -2.73
C ILE A 12 -17.56 7.93 -2.78
N VAL A 13 -16.91 8.10 -1.62
CA VAL A 13 -15.56 7.56 -1.45
C VAL A 13 -15.67 6.09 -1.84
N ASP A 14 -15.02 5.70 -2.94
CA ASP A 14 -15.05 4.33 -3.44
C ASP A 14 -14.79 3.39 -2.24
N GLY A 15 -15.79 2.58 -1.85
CA GLY A 15 -15.70 1.66 -0.72
C GLY A 15 -16.26 2.11 0.64
N ASN A 16 -16.94 3.26 0.75
CA ASN A 16 -17.63 3.78 1.96
C ASN A 16 -16.69 4.41 3.02
N TRP A 17 -17.14 5.50 3.64
CA TRP A 17 -16.53 6.18 4.80
C TRP A 17 -16.04 5.28 5.91
N LYS A 18 -16.77 4.20 6.21
CA LYS A 18 -16.34 3.21 7.20
C LYS A 18 -15.04 2.52 6.81
N ALA A 19 -14.89 2.17 5.53
CA ALA A 19 -13.68 1.56 5.02
C ALA A 19 -12.52 2.55 4.98
N LEU A 20 -12.77 3.81 4.57
CA LEU A 20 -11.76 4.86 4.61
C LEU A 20 -11.30 5.10 6.05
N GLY A 21 -12.21 5.25 7.00
CA GLY A 21 -11.87 5.37 8.42
C GLY A 21 -10.98 4.23 8.90
N LYS A 22 -11.37 2.98 8.61
CA LYS A 22 -10.55 1.80 8.94
C LYS A 22 -9.18 1.84 8.25
N LEU A 23 -9.11 2.22 6.97
CA LEU A 23 -7.86 2.34 6.22
C LEU A 23 -6.91 3.39 6.82
N LEU A 24 -7.45 4.49 7.34
CA LEU A 24 -6.65 5.53 7.99
C LEU A 24 -6.05 5.01 9.31
N ILE A 25 -6.85 4.33 10.14
CA ILE A 25 -6.45 4.08 11.53
C ILE A 25 -6.06 2.63 11.83
N TYR A 26 -6.12 1.71 10.86
CA TYR A 26 -5.91 0.28 11.13
C TYR A 26 -4.87 -0.35 10.19
N CYS A 27 -3.77 -0.84 10.77
CA CYS A 27 -2.86 -1.77 10.12
C CYS A 27 -3.52 -3.15 10.09
N ASN A 28 -3.65 -3.76 8.91
CA ASN A 28 -4.26 -5.09 8.83
C ASN A 28 -3.33 -6.21 9.32
N GLY A 29 -2.02 -5.95 9.36
CA GLY A 29 -1.01 -6.99 9.50
C GLY A 29 -1.19 -8.08 8.44
N CYS A 30 -0.78 -9.30 8.78
CA CYS A 30 -0.96 -10.48 7.96
C CYS A 30 -1.29 -11.73 8.79
N THR A 31 -2.11 -12.61 8.24
CA THR A 31 -2.36 -13.94 8.78
C THR A 31 -1.72 -15.00 7.89
N LYS A 32 -1.23 -16.10 8.47
CA LYS A 32 -0.65 -17.21 7.72
C LYS A 32 -1.60 -17.67 6.60
N GLY A 33 -1.09 -17.74 5.37
CA GLY A 33 -1.88 -18.12 4.19
C GLY A 33 -2.88 -17.07 3.71
N GLY A 34 -2.71 -15.82 4.15
CA GLY A 34 -3.46 -14.65 3.70
C GLY A 34 -2.80 -13.96 2.48
N LEU A 35 -2.81 -12.62 2.46
CA LEU A 35 -2.30 -11.83 1.33
C LEU A 35 -0.77 -11.90 1.18
N PHE A 36 -0.03 -12.02 2.28
CA PHE A 36 1.42 -11.93 2.30
C PHE A 36 2.02 -13.15 3.02
N ASN A 37 2.36 -14.20 2.26
CA ASN A 37 3.09 -15.41 2.69
C ASN A 37 2.73 -15.98 4.09
N ASN A 38 3.66 -16.72 4.71
CA ASN A 38 3.46 -17.47 5.96
C ASN A 38 3.79 -16.66 7.23
N ILE A 39 3.71 -15.32 7.12
CA ILE A 39 3.98 -14.38 8.20
C ILE A 39 2.73 -14.23 9.05
N HIS A 40 2.89 -14.10 10.37
CA HIS A 40 1.80 -13.72 11.25
C HIS A 40 2.11 -12.42 11.99
N VAL A 41 1.45 -11.35 11.56
CA VAL A 41 1.45 -10.05 12.23
C VAL A 41 0.00 -9.69 12.55
N PRO A 42 -0.39 -9.58 13.83
CA PRO A 42 -1.75 -9.21 14.18
C PRO A 42 -2.07 -7.77 13.75
N GLY A 43 -3.29 -7.55 13.27
CA GLY A 43 -3.75 -6.20 12.96
C GLY A 43 -3.99 -5.37 14.22
N HIS A 44 -3.76 -4.05 14.11
CA HIS A 44 -3.89 -3.13 15.25
C HIS A 44 -4.22 -1.71 14.78
N PHE A 45 -4.63 -0.86 15.72
CA PHE A 45 -4.77 0.56 15.47
C PHE A 45 -3.39 1.21 15.34
N VAL A 46 -3.20 2.04 14.31
CA VAL A 46 -1.98 2.83 14.15
C VAL A 46 -2.09 4.11 14.96
N PHE A 47 -1.04 4.43 15.72
CA PHE A 47 -1.01 5.60 16.57
C PHE A 47 -1.01 6.91 15.76
N ARG A 48 -0.28 6.92 14.64
CA ARG A 48 -0.25 8.04 13.68
C ARG A 48 -0.26 7.48 12.27
N THR A 49 -0.95 8.18 11.38
CA THR A 49 -0.85 7.91 9.95
C THR A 49 -0.74 9.22 9.20
N ARG A 50 0.15 9.25 8.21
CA ARG A 50 0.24 10.35 7.25
C ARG A 50 0.19 9.77 5.87
N PHE A 51 -0.80 10.20 5.09
CA PHE A 51 -0.92 9.83 3.69
C PHE A 51 -0.33 10.93 2.82
N SER A 52 0.61 10.56 1.95
CA SER A 52 1.36 11.49 1.09
C SER A 52 1.07 11.23 -0.38
N ARG A 53 0.69 12.30 -1.10
CA ARG A 53 0.54 12.29 -2.56
C ARG A 53 1.90 12.14 -3.25
N THR A 54 2.93 12.77 -2.70
CA THR A 54 4.29 12.68 -3.22
C THR A 54 4.83 11.27 -3.07
N ALA A 55 4.60 10.63 -1.92
CA ALA A 55 4.94 9.21 -1.74
C ALA A 55 4.21 8.33 -2.76
N GLY A 56 2.90 8.53 -2.94
CA GLY A 56 2.12 7.74 -3.89
C GLY A 56 2.57 7.88 -5.34
N LYS A 57 3.18 9.00 -5.76
CA LYS A 57 3.80 9.11 -7.09
C LYS A 57 4.91 8.07 -7.31
N SER A 58 5.63 7.64 -6.28
CA SER A 58 6.68 6.61 -6.39
C SER A 58 6.14 5.21 -6.67
N PHE A 59 4.86 4.97 -6.39
CA PHE A 59 4.19 3.68 -6.62
C PHE A 59 3.53 3.57 -7.99
N LEU A 60 3.46 4.67 -8.76
CA LEU A 60 2.81 4.68 -10.06
C LEU A 60 3.81 4.40 -11.20
N PRO A 61 3.54 3.42 -12.07
CA PRO A 61 4.28 3.25 -13.32
C PRO A 61 4.28 4.53 -14.16
N LEU A 62 5.29 4.72 -15.01
CA LEU A 62 5.41 5.91 -15.86
C LEU A 62 4.12 6.26 -16.64
N PRO A 63 3.43 5.31 -17.29
CA PRO A 63 2.17 5.61 -18.00
C PRO A 63 1.04 6.11 -17.09
N CYS A 64 1.13 5.84 -15.78
CA CYS A 64 0.11 6.12 -14.78
C CYS A 64 0.43 7.34 -13.90
N LYS A 65 1.50 8.11 -14.18
CA LYS A 65 1.91 9.25 -13.34
C LYS A 65 0.88 10.38 -13.21
N SER A 66 -0.12 10.42 -14.10
CA SER A 66 -1.27 11.34 -14.01
C SER A 66 -2.27 10.96 -12.92
N ASP A 67 -2.28 9.69 -12.49
CA ASP A 67 -3.17 9.22 -11.44
C ASP A 67 -2.78 9.82 -10.10
N VAL A 68 -3.76 9.96 -9.21
CA VAL A 68 -3.54 10.46 -7.85
C VAL A 68 -3.70 9.31 -6.87
N LEU A 69 -2.57 8.87 -6.33
CA LEU A 69 -2.46 7.88 -5.27
C LEU A 69 -1.88 8.56 -4.02
N TYR A 70 -2.49 8.30 -2.88
CA TYR A 70 -1.98 8.63 -1.56
C TYR A 70 -1.48 7.35 -0.89
N VAL A 71 -0.27 7.38 -0.32
CA VAL A 71 0.30 6.23 0.40
C VAL A 71 0.72 6.67 1.80
N SER A 72 0.45 5.83 2.80
CA SER A 72 0.88 6.04 4.17
C SER A 72 2.36 5.76 4.33
N ASP A 73 2.98 6.37 5.33
CA ASP A 73 4.24 5.82 5.84
C ASP A 73 4.00 4.37 6.36
N PRO A 74 5.00 3.48 6.31
CA PRO A 74 4.88 2.11 6.81
C PRO A 74 4.56 2.07 8.30
N CYS A 75 3.78 1.08 8.70
CA CYS A 75 3.73 0.62 10.08
C CYS A 75 4.82 -0.43 10.25
N GLU A 76 5.80 -0.15 11.10
CA GLU A 76 6.97 -0.99 11.31
C GLU A 76 6.66 -2.10 12.31
N HIS A 77 7.06 -3.31 11.96
CA HIS A 77 6.95 -4.50 12.80
C HIS A 77 8.32 -5.15 12.84
N LEU A 78 9.04 -4.87 13.93
CA LEU A 78 10.40 -5.31 14.13
C LEU A 78 10.45 -6.80 14.53
N ASP A 79 11.63 -7.39 14.39
CA ASP A 79 11.99 -8.70 14.93
C ASP A 79 11.11 -9.87 14.44
N GLN A 80 10.69 -9.86 13.16
CA GLN A 80 9.84 -10.92 12.58
C GLN A 80 10.62 -12.20 12.20
N GLY A 81 11.81 -12.40 12.77
CA GLY A 81 12.67 -13.56 12.50
C GLY A 81 13.52 -13.37 11.24
N GLU A 82 13.65 -14.42 10.42
CA GLU A 82 14.54 -14.42 9.24
C GLU A 82 14.13 -13.44 8.14
N GLU A 83 12.90 -12.94 8.14
CA GLU A 83 12.39 -12.01 7.12
C GLU A 83 12.78 -10.54 7.36
N GLY A 84 13.40 -10.23 8.51
CA GLY A 84 13.79 -8.87 8.90
C GLY A 84 12.61 -8.00 9.34
N ASP A 85 12.84 -6.69 9.39
CA ASP A 85 11.82 -5.73 9.81
C ASP A 85 10.79 -5.53 8.70
N LEU A 86 9.50 -5.62 9.04
CA LEU A 86 8.42 -5.53 8.07
C LEU A 86 7.71 -4.18 8.14
N GLY A 87 7.46 -3.59 6.98
CA GLY A 87 6.72 -2.35 6.83
C GLY A 87 5.36 -2.56 6.16
N PHE A 88 4.27 -2.47 6.91
CA PHE A 88 2.92 -2.50 6.34
C PHE A 88 2.44 -1.10 5.97
N PHE A 89 2.19 -0.86 4.69
CA PHE A 89 1.71 0.42 4.20
C PHE A 89 0.31 0.31 3.59
N ARG A 90 -0.38 1.46 3.56
CA ARG A 90 -1.76 1.59 3.12
C ARG A 90 -1.83 2.69 2.08
N GLY A 91 -2.83 2.67 1.22
CA GLY A 91 -2.99 3.72 0.23
C GLY A 91 -4.41 3.85 -0.29
N ILE A 92 -4.69 4.98 -0.93
CA ILE A 92 -5.98 5.22 -1.56
C ILE A 92 -5.80 6.07 -2.82
N PHE A 93 -6.39 5.59 -3.91
CA PHE A 93 -6.53 6.37 -5.13
C PHE A 93 -7.66 7.38 -5.00
N LYS A 94 -7.47 8.61 -5.50
CA LYS A 94 -8.53 9.64 -5.53
C LYS A 94 -9.69 9.28 -6.46
N SER A 95 -9.39 8.72 -7.63
CA SER A 95 -10.38 8.43 -8.67
C SER A 95 -10.02 7.12 -9.38
N PHE A 96 -10.01 6.03 -8.63
CA PHE A 96 -9.53 4.75 -9.16
C PHE A 96 -10.35 4.25 -10.33
N ALA A 97 -11.68 4.46 -10.30
CA ALA A 97 -12.59 4.07 -11.36
C ALA A 97 -12.19 4.59 -12.74
N THR A 98 -11.59 5.77 -12.82
CA THR A 98 -11.15 6.44 -14.05
C THR A 98 -9.63 6.46 -14.21
N SER A 99 -8.89 5.80 -13.31
CA SER A 99 -7.43 5.80 -13.31
C SER A 99 -6.83 5.02 -14.49
N ARG A 100 -5.64 5.44 -14.92
CA ARG A 100 -4.85 4.70 -15.90
C ARG A 100 -4.39 3.35 -15.35
N VAL A 101 -4.12 3.24 -14.05
CA VAL A 101 -3.83 1.96 -13.40
C VAL A 101 -4.96 0.96 -13.63
N LYS A 102 -6.21 1.33 -13.34
CA LYS A 102 -7.37 0.44 -13.54
C LYS A 102 -7.54 0.07 -15.02
N LYS A 103 -7.37 1.04 -15.92
CA LYS A 103 -7.41 0.79 -17.37
C LYS A 103 -6.37 -0.26 -17.79
N MET A 104 -5.12 -0.11 -17.35
CA MET A 104 -4.05 -1.06 -17.66
C MET A 104 -4.32 -2.46 -17.09
N LEU A 105 -4.83 -2.57 -15.87
CA LEU A 105 -5.20 -3.85 -15.27
C LEU A 105 -6.27 -4.57 -16.11
N ILE A 106 -7.28 -3.83 -16.58
CA ILE A 106 -8.34 -4.38 -17.45
C ILE A 106 -7.77 -4.81 -18.81
N GLU A 107 -6.95 -3.96 -19.45
CA GLU A 107 -6.33 -4.25 -20.74
C GLU A 107 -5.44 -5.49 -20.69
N ARG A 108 -4.71 -5.68 -19.58
CA ARG A 108 -3.89 -6.88 -19.32
C ARG A 108 -4.72 -8.12 -18.97
N ARG A 109 -6.04 -7.98 -18.78
CA ARG A 109 -6.93 -9.04 -18.27
C ARG A 109 -6.45 -9.58 -16.92
N ALA A 110 -5.92 -8.68 -16.08
CA ALA A 110 -5.42 -8.98 -14.76
C ALA A 110 -6.48 -9.70 -13.93
N ARG A 111 -6.12 -10.83 -13.34
CA ARG A 111 -7.06 -11.61 -12.54
C ARG A 111 -7.10 -11.06 -11.12
N PHE A 112 -8.29 -11.12 -10.52
CA PHE A 112 -8.39 -10.87 -9.09
C PHE A 112 -7.71 -11.99 -8.31
N HIS A 113 -7.23 -11.64 -7.12
CA HIS A 113 -6.80 -12.60 -6.13
C HIS A 113 -7.92 -13.63 -5.88
N PRO A 114 -7.62 -14.94 -5.92
CA PRO A 114 -8.64 -15.98 -5.99
C PRO A 114 -9.48 -16.08 -4.70
N ARG A 115 -8.87 -15.76 -3.56
CA ARG A 115 -9.46 -15.96 -2.22
C ARG A 115 -9.62 -14.66 -1.44
N GLU A 116 -8.51 -13.98 -1.21
CA GLU A 116 -8.48 -12.78 -0.37
C GLU A 116 -9.27 -11.59 -0.95
N LEU A 117 -9.78 -10.78 -0.02
CA LEU A 117 -10.56 -9.58 -0.27
C LEU A 117 -9.93 -8.41 0.50
N CYS A 118 -10.24 -7.18 0.07
CA CYS A 118 -9.78 -5.98 0.74
C CYS A 118 -10.18 -6.00 2.23
N PRO A 119 -9.25 -5.90 3.18
CA PRO A 119 -9.57 -5.96 4.60
C PRO A 119 -10.42 -4.77 5.09
N TYR A 120 -10.45 -3.70 4.30
CA TYR A 120 -11.17 -2.46 4.61
C TYR A 120 -12.61 -2.45 4.08
N CYS A 121 -12.80 -2.80 2.80
CA CYS A 121 -14.10 -2.71 2.12
C CYS A 121 -14.63 -4.03 1.54
N LYS A 122 -13.89 -5.15 1.72
CA LYS A 122 -14.25 -6.49 1.24
C LYS A 122 -14.38 -6.64 -0.29
N ALA A 123 -13.92 -5.65 -1.06
CA ALA A 123 -13.86 -5.73 -2.51
C ALA A 123 -12.73 -6.67 -3.00
N LYS A 124 -12.88 -7.19 -4.22
CA LYS A 124 -11.83 -7.98 -4.90
C LYS A 124 -10.55 -7.15 -5.09
N LEU A 125 -9.41 -7.84 -5.05
CA LEU A 125 -8.05 -7.28 -5.11
C LEU A 125 -7.31 -7.75 -6.35
N TRP A 126 -6.51 -6.89 -6.98
CA TRP A 126 -5.46 -7.29 -7.91
C TRP A 126 -4.12 -7.34 -7.18
N ASN A 127 -3.28 -8.33 -7.53
CA ASN A 127 -1.88 -8.38 -7.09
C ASN A 127 -1.02 -7.58 -8.08
N MET A 128 -0.43 -6.47 -7.63
CA MET A 128 0.31 -5.57 -8.53
C MET A 128 1.70 -6.11 -8.89
N PHE A 129 2.26 -7.00 -8.07
CA PHE A 129 3.51 -7.70 -8.36
C PHE A 129 3.32 -8.69 -9.50
N GLN A 130 2.29 -9.55 -9.41
CA GLN A 130 1.95 -10.51 -10.46
C GLN A 130 1.68 -9.84 -11.82
N GLU A 131 1.13 -8.63 -11.79
CA GLU A 131 0.84 -7.85 -12.99
C GLU A 131 2.02 -7.01 -13.49
N ASN A 132 3.22 -7.12 -12.87
CA ASN A 132 4.41 -6.31 -13.19
C ASN A 132 4.08 -4.81 -13.26
N MET A 133 3.45 -4.30 -12.19
CA MET A 133 3.01 -2.90 -12.06
C MET A 133 3.63 -2.18 -10.85
N ILE A 134 4.66 -2.76 -10.22
CA ILE A 134 5.39 -2.16 -9.11
C ILE A 134 6.65 -1.47 -9.63
N PRO A 135 6.77 -0.13 -9.60
CA PRO A 135 8.00 0.54 -9.98
C PRO A 135 9.08 0.36 -8.91
N ARG A 136 10.35 0.25 -9.31
CA ARG A 136 11.50 0.21 -8.38
C ARG A 136 11.57 1.39 -7.41
N SER A 137 11.04 2.56 -7.81
CA SER A 137 10.96 3.73 -6.92
C SER A 137 10.07 3.52 -5.69
N ALA A 138 9.23 2.48 -5.66
CA ALA A 138 8.44 2.13 -4.48
C ALA A 138 9.34 1.67 -3.32
N SER A 139 10.29 0.76 -3.56
CA SER A 139 11.24 0.27 -2.54
C SER A 139 12.06 1.42 -1.97
N ALA A 140 12.65 2.24 -2.84
CA ALA A 140 13.41 3.42 -2.43
C ALA A 140 12.57 4.41 -1.60
N ARG A 141 11.28 4.60 -1.93
CA ARG A 141 10.40 5.49 -1.16
C ARG A 141 10.10 4.95 0.24
N LEU A 142 10.05 3.64 0.38
CA LEU A 142 9.75 2.94 1.63
C LEU A 142 10.99 2.72 2.51
N GLY A 143 12.20 2.95 2.00
CA GLY A 143 13.42 2.54 2.70
C GLY A 143 13.51 1.02 2.80
N ALA A 144 13.04 0.32 1.76
CA ALA A 144 12.96 -1.13 1.72
C ALA A 144 14.00 -1.73 0.78
N TYR A 145 14.33 -3.01 0.98
CA TYR A 145 15.14 -3.76 0.03
C TYR A 145 14.51 -3.74 -1.37
N ASP A 146 15.35 -3.76 -2.39
CA ASP A 146 14.89 -3.92 -3.77
C ASP A 146 14.06 -5.20 -3.91
N ASP A 147 13.00 -5.12 -4.71
CA ASP A 147 12.06 -6.22 -4.98
C ASP A 147 11.33 -6.83 -3.77
N SER A 148 11.45 -6.23 -2.57
CA SER A 148 10.73 -6.67 -1.36
C SER A 148 9.31 -6.10 -1.23
N VAL A 149 8.90 -5.20 -2.13
CA VAL A 149 7.60 -4.51 -2.06
C VAL A 149 6.54 -5.33 -2.79
N GLU A 150 5.55 -5.79 -2.04
CA GLU A 150 4.34 -6.40 -2.59
C GLU A 150 3.13 -5.57 -2.18
N TYR A 151 2.23 -5.28 -3.12
CA TYR A 151 0.96 -4.63 -2.79
C TYR A 151 -0.18 -5.02 -3.69
N PHE A 152 -1.37 -4.85 -3.14
CA PHE A 152 -2.65 -5.14 -3.78
C PHE A 152 -3.48 -3.88 -3.89
N VAL A 153 -4.26 -3.78 -4.96
CA VAL A 153 -5.24 -2.70 -5.16
C VAL A 153 -6.63 -3.29 -5.31
N CYS A 154 -7.59 -2.82 -4.52
CA CYS A 154 -8.97 -3.29 -4.65
C CYS A 154 -9.78 -2.51 -5.70
N LEU A 155 -10.95 -3.03 -6.06
CA LEU A 155 -11.90 -2.36 -6.97
C LEU A 155 -12.26 -0.92 -6.59
N ASN A 156 -12.13 -0.60 -5.31
CA ASN A 156 -12.41 0.72 -4.73
C ASN A 156 -11.15 1.59 -4.56
N GLY A 157 -10.00 1.18 -5.10
CA GLY A 157 -8.77 1.97 -5.05
C GLY A 157 -8.02 1.96 -3.72
N HIS A 158 -8.42 1.15 -2.74
CA HIS A 158 -7.60 0.91 -1.55
C HIS A 158 -6.37 0.07 -1.89
N VAL A 159 -5.22 0.49 -1.37
CA VAL A 159 -3.94 -0.20 -1.45
C VAL A 159 -3.61 -0.83 -0.10
N ILE A 160 -3.18 -2.08 -0.13
CA ILE A 160 -2.61 -2.80 1.00
C ILE A 160 -1.27 -3.34 0.56
N GLY A 161 -0.19 -3.03 1.27
CA GLY A 161 1.13 -3.51 0.91
C GLY A 161 2.01 -3.82 2.10
N ILE A 162 3.07 -4.56 1.80
CA ILE A 162 4.13 -4.96 2.69
C ILE A 162 5.47 -4.70 2.01
N SER A 163 6.50 -4.47 2.81
CA SER A 163 7.89 -4.43 2.36
C SER A 163 8.83 -4.93 3.44
N THR A 164 9.97 -5.48 3.06
CA THR A 164 11.07 -5.73 3.99
C THR A 164 11.92 -4.47 4.08
N LEU A 165 11.95 -3.86 5.26
CA LEU A 165 12.64 -2.61 5.51
C LEU A 165 14.14 -2.82 5.60
N LEU A 166 14.90 -1.82 5.16
CA LEU A 166 16.33 -1.76 5.41
C LEU A 166 16.55 -1.53 6.91
N PRO A 167 17.53 -2.19 7.53
CA PRO A 167 17.94 -1.87 8.89
C PRO A 167 18.29 -0.38 8.99
N LEU A 168 17.81 0.28 10.03
CA LEU A 168 18.34 1.59 10.38
C LEU A 168 19.78 1.35 10.85
N SER A 169 20.77 1.76 10.06
CA SER A 169 22.14 1.79 10.55
C SER A 169 22.22 2.88 11.61
N ASP A 170 22.54 2.51 12.85
CA ASP A 170 22.95 3.44 13.90
C ASP A 170 24.32 4.02 13.54
N SER A 171 24.41 4.80 12.46
CA SER A 171 25.59 5.62 12.17
C SER A 171 25.46 6.94 12.91
N GLU A 172 25.37 6.87 14.23
CA GLU A 172 25.97 7.86 15.10
C GLU A 172 27.36 7.32 15.49
N GLU A 173 28.28 7.30 14.52
CA GLU A 173 29.67 7.55 14.89
C GLU A 173 29.68 9.00 15.36
N ALA A 174 29.48 9.18 16.67
CA ALA A 174 29.95 10.36 17.35
C ALA A 174 31.40 10.55 16.87
N ALA A 175 31.67 11.67 16.21
CA ALA A 175 33.03 12.07 15.95
C ALA A 175 33.70 12.23 17.32
N ASP A 176 34.37 11.19 17.79
CA ASP A 176 35.28 11.25 18.91
C ASP A 176 36.45 12.14 18.47
N GLU A 177 36.46 13.35 19.06
CA GLU A 177 37.53 14.36 19.15
C GLU A 177 38.09 15.03 17.88
#